data_AF-A0AAD4MJ16-F1
#
_entry.id   AF-A0AAD4MJ16-F1
#
_cell.length_a   1.000
_cell.length_b   1.000
_cell.length_c   1.000
_cell.angle_alpha   90.00
_cell.angle_beta   90.00
_cell.angle_gamma   90.00
#
_symmetry.space_group_name_H-M   'P 1'
#
loop_
_entity.id
_entity.type
_entity.pdbx_description
1 polymer ?
#
loop_
_entity_poly.entity_id
_entity_poly.type
_entity_poly.pdbx_seq_one_letter_code
_entity_poly.pdbx_strand_id
1 'polypeptide(L)'
;MYRQGSCVALRVRLQRVPFGYCKRQYCQPVESRGIPFSKLTVSAIKEIHKGEHRVALSPAATANLVKKGISVQLEEGAGALATFKDDDYAKAGAKVVGRDDAYKADVILKYRCPDMFEVDSFHPKSTLISFVRPAQNMSVVEALSKKKLTVFAMDCIPRISRAQVFDALSSMANIAGYRAVVEAANNFGRFFPGQITAAGKVPPAKVLVVGGGVAGLSAIAHAKNLGAIVRGFDTRPAVKEQIKSLGGEFLEVKIEESGEGVGGYAKEMSPEFIKAEMELFRKQCQEVDIIISTAAIPGKRAPLLFTKAKKHIF
;
A
#
# COMPACT_ATOMS: atom_id res chain seq x y z
N MET A 1 14.84 -1.38 -31.79
CA MET A 1 14.32 -1.14 -33.15
C MET A 1 12.80 -1.23 -33.10
N TYR A 2 12.14 -0.08 -33.21
CA TYR A 2 10.69 0.06 -33.27
C TYR A 2 10.14 -0.56 -34.56
N ARG A 3 9.09 -1.38 -34.48
CA ARG A 3 8.20 -1.65 -35.61
C ARG A 3 6.86 -0.96 -35.34
N GLN A 4 6.62 0.09 -36.12
CA GLN A 4 5.35 0.78 -36.27
C GLN A 4 4.30 -0.21 -36.81
N GLY A 5 3.21 -0.37 -36.08
CA GLY A 5 2.00 -1.06 -36.53
C GLY A 5 0.96 -0.03 -36.96
N SER A 6 0.52 -0.15 -38.19
CA SER A 6 -0.37 0.70 -38.97
C SER A 6 -1.69 1.04 -38.28
N CYS A 7 -2.00 2.34 -38.25
CA CYS A 7 -3.31 2.87 -37.88
C CYS A 7 -4.27 2.69 -39.06
N VAL A 8 -5.22 1.75 -38.95
CA VAL A 8 -6.31 1.60 -39.92
C VAL A 8 -7.42 2.56 -39.52
N ALA A 9 -7.49 3.70 -40.21
CA ALA A 9 -8.58 4.65 -40.08
C ALA A 9 -9.89 4.04 -40.61
N LEU A 10 -10.81 3.68 -39.72
CA LEU A 10 -12.15 3.28 -40.09
C LEU A 10 -12.97 4.52 -40.49
N ARG A 11 -13.17 4.70 -41.80
CA ARG A 11 -14.15 5.65 -42.36
C ARG A 11 -15.56 5.24 -41.92
N VAL A 12 -16.17 6.01 -41.01
CA VAL A 12 -17.60 5.89 -40.73
C VAL A 12 -18.37 6.60 -41.84
N ARG A 13 -18.92 5.84 -42.79
CA ARG A 13 -19.98 6.32 -43.68
C ARG A 13 -21.26 6.44 -42.87
N LEU A 14 -21.71 7.67 -42.60
CA LEU A 14 -23.05 7.93 -42.08
C LEU A 14 -24.07 7.72 -43.21
N GLN A 15 -24.67 6.53 -43.29
CA GLN A 15 -25.92 6.34 -44.01
C GLN A 15 -27.08 6.68 -43.07
N ARG A 16 -27.85 7.72 -43.42
CA ARG A 16 -29.15 8.01 -42.78
C ARG A 16 -30.11 6.86 -43.13
N VAL A 17 -30.50 6.08 -42.13
CA VAL A 17 -31.56 5.07 -42.26
C VAL A 17 -32.90 5.76 -42.02
N PRO A 18 -33.91 5.63 -42.91
CA PRO A 18 -35.21 6.27 -42.73
C PRO A 18 -35.95 5.67 -41.53
N PHE A 19 -36.66 6.54 -40.80
CA PHE A 19 -37.52 6.18 -39.68
C PHE A 19 -38.67 5.27 -40.17
N GLY A 20 -38.51 3.97 -40.00
CA GLY A 20 -39.56 2.97 -40.12
C GLY A 20 -39.81 2.33 -38.76
N TYR A 21 -41.07 2.33 -38.32
CA TYR A 21 -41.53 1.70 -37.08
C TYR A 21 -41.09 0.22 -37.01
N CYS A 22 -40.03 -0.07 -36.26
CA CYS A 22 -39.66 -1.42 -35.90
C CYS A 22 -40.36 -1.78 -34.58
N LYS A 23 -41.37 -2.65 -34.64
CA LYS A 23 -41.92 -3.32 -33.46
C LYS A 23 -40.76 -4.02 -32.75
N ARG A 24 -40.46 -3.64 -31.50
CA ARG A 24 -39.38 -4.19 -30.66
C ARG A 24 -39.60 -5.68 -30.38
N GLN A 25 -39.30 -6.54 -31.35
CA GLN A 25 -38.84 -7.90 -31.12
C GLN A 25 -37.31 -7.87 -31.26
N TYR A 26 -36.62 -8.57 -30.35
CA TYR A 26 -35.16 -8.78 -30.33
C TYR A 26 -34.28 -7.67 -29.74
N CYS A 27 -34.52 -7.29 -28.48
CA CYS A 27 -33.40 -7.14 -27.56
C CYS A 27 -33.27 -8.46 -26.81
N GLN A 28 -32.57 -9.44 -27.41
CA GLN A 28 -32.13 -10.61 -26.66
C GLN A 28 -31.18 -10.09 -25.57
N PRO A 29 -31.42 -10.36 -24.27
CA PRO A 29 -30.46 -10.02 -23.24
C PRO A 29 -29.14 -10.69 -23.61
N VAL A 30 -28.07 -9.90 -23.73
CA VAL A 30 -26.73 -10.46 -23.92
C VAL A 30 -26.48 -11.38 -22.73
N GLU A 31 -26.42 -12.70 -22.97
CA GLU A 31 -26.10 -13.65 -21.90
C GLU A 31 -24.79 -13.20 -21.26
N SER A 32 -24.86 -12.89 -19.96
CA SER A 32 -23.68 -12.46 -19.23
C SER A 32 -22.70 -13.63 -19.21
N ARG A 33 -21.54 -13.48 -19.86
CA ARG A 33 -20.47 -14.49 -19.90
C ARG A 33 -19.84 -14.77 -18.52
N GLY A 34 -20.29 -14.10 -17.46
CA GLY A 34 -19.75 -14.20 -16.11
C GLY A 34 -20.55 -15.15 -15.22
N ILE A 35 -19.88 -15.68 -14.20
CA ILE A 35 -20.52 -16.45 -13.13
C ILE A 35 -21.36 -15.48 -12.27
N PRO A 36 -22.65 -15.76 -12.02
CA PRO A 36 -23.48 -14.95 -11.12
C PRO A 36 -22.89 -14.88 -9.71
N PHE A 37 -23.01 -13.73 -9.03
CA PHE A 37 -22.48 -13.56 -7.66
C PHE A 37 -23.02 -14.57 -6.65
N SER A 38 -24.27 -15.00 -6.80
CA SER A 38 -24.90 -16.03 -5.96
C SER A 38 -24.24 -17.42 -6.06
N LYS A 39 -23.45 -17.65 -7.11
CA LYS A 39 -22.69 -18.89 -7.32
C LYS A 39 -21.21 -18.73 -7.02
N LEU A 40 -20.77 -17.56 -6.57
CA LEU A 40 -19.37 -17.27 -6.24
C LEU A 40 -19.16 -17.35 -4.73
N THR A 41 -18.12 -18.08 -4.35
CA THR A 41 -17.65 -18.13 -2.97
C THR A 41 -16.34 -17.37 -2.82
N VAL A 42 -16.30 -16.42 -1.88
CA VAL A 42 -15.10 -15.67 -1.50
C VAL A 42 -14.70 -16.10 -0.09
N SER A 43 -13.44 -16.44 0.13
CA SER A 43 -12.93 -16.85 1.44
C SER A 43 -11.77 -15.97 1.87
N ALA A 44 -11.82 -15.46 3.10
CA ALA A 44 -10.65 -14.86 3.75
C ALA A 44 -9.97 -15.90 4.65
N ILE A 45 -8.75 -16.26 4.30
CA ILE A 45 -7.96 -17.28 5.01
C ILE A 45 -7.07 -16.65 6.08
N LYS A 46 -6.72 -17.44 7.09
CA LYS A 46 -5.90 -17.01 8.22
C LYS A 46 -4.46 -16.79 7.78
N GLU A 47 -3.84 -15.74 8.32
CA GLU A 47 -2.41 -15.53 8.16
C GLU A 47 -1.63 -16.46 9.10
N ILE A 48 -0.64 -17.17 8.53
CA ILE A 48 0.18 -18.16 9.23
C ILE A 48 1.57 -17.60 9.59
N HIS A 49 1.96 -16.49 8.98
CA HIS A 49 3.27 -15.91 9.20
C HIS A 49 3.35 -15.32 10.60
N LYS A 50 4.40 -15.67 11.35
CA LYS A 50 4.62 -15.16 12.71
C LYS A 50 4.62 -13.63 12.73
N GLY A 51 3.84 -13.04 13.63
CA GLY A 51 3.70 -11.58 13.78
C GLY A 51 2.82 -10.89 12.73
N GLU A 52 2.17 -11.63 11.83
CA GLU A 52 1.13 -11.07 10.96
C GLU A 52 -0.19 -11.04 11.74
N HIS A 53 -0.66 -9.83 12.06
CA HIS A 53 -1.87 -9.64 12.85
C HIS A 53 -3.05 -9.15 12.00
N ARG A 54 -2.86 -8.89 10.71
CA ARG A 54 -3.92 -8.42 9.82
C ARG A 54 -4.70 -9.59 9.23
N VAL A 55 -5.88 -9.27 8.74
CA VAL A 55 -6.78 -10.17 8.01
C VAL A 55 -7.20 -9.50 6.70
N ALA A 56 -7.37 -10.28 5.63
CA ALA A 56 -7.65 -9.76 4.29
C ALA A 56 -9.04 -9.11 4.15
N LEU A 57 -9.96 -9.45 5.05
CA LEU A 57 -11.34 -8.97 5.03
C LEU A 57 -11.81 -8.61 6.43
N SER A 58 -12.39 -7.43 6.62
CA SER A 58 -13.03 -7.02 7.88
C SER A 58 -14.51 -7.42 7.90
N PRO A 59 -15.17 -7.46 9.08
CA PRO A 59 -16.61 -7.69 9.15
C PRO A 59 -17.43 -6.69 8.32
N ALA A 60 -17.04 -5.41 8.31
CA ALA A 60 -17.70 -4.37 7.51
C ALA A 60 -17.56 -4.63 6.00
N ALA A 61 -16.37 -5.01 5.53
CA ALA A 61 -16.16 -5.38 4.12
C ALA A 61 -16.91 -6.67 3.75
N THR A 62 -17.02 -7.60 4.69
CA THR A 62 -17.80 -8.84 4.54
C THR A 62 -19.27 -8.54 4.28
N ALA A 63 -19.89 -7.71 5.12
CA ALA A 63 -21.29 -7.31 4.94
C ALA A 63 -21.56 -6.68 3.56
N ASN A 64 -20.60 -5.91 3.03
CA ASN A 64 -20.71 -5.32 1.69
C ASN A 64 -20.70 -6.37 0.57
N LEU A 65 -19.93 -7.46 0.71
CA LEU A 65 -19.91 -8.55 -0.27
C LEU A 65 -21.19 -9.39 -0.19
N VAL A 66 -21.64 -9.72 1.03
CA VAL A 66 -22.88 -10.44 1.28
C VAL A 66 -24.08 -9.68 0.71
N LYS A 67 -24.14 -8.35 0.90
CA LYS A 67 -25.19 -7.49 0.32
C LYS A 67 -25.24 -7.53 -1.22
N LYS A 68 -24.12 -7.83 -1.88
CA LYS A 68 -24.05 -8.03 -3.34
C LYS A 68 -24.48 -9.44 -3.77
N GLY A 69 -24.85 -10.30 -2.83
CA GLY A 69 -25.26 -11.68 -3.07
C GLY A 69 -24.10 -12.67 -3.20
N ILE A 70 -22.89 -12.30 -2.75
CA ILE A 70 -21.71 -13.18 -2.77
C ILE A 70 -21.71 -14.03 -1.49
N SER A 71 -21.45 -15.33 -1.63
CA SER A 71 -21.23 -16.21 -0.48
C SER A 71 -19.85 -15.95 0.11
N VAL A 72 -19.78 -15.52 1.38
CA VAL A 72 -18.51 -15.21 2.04
C VAL A 72 -18.19 -16.25 3.11
N GLN A 73 -16.96 -16.75 3.09
CA GLN A 73 -16.39 -17.65 4.07
C GLN A 73 -15.23 -17.00 4.81
N LEU A 74 -15.01 -17.43 6.04
CA LEU A 74 -13.87 -17.04 6.87
C LEU A 74 -13.26 -18.30 7.48
N GLU A 75 -11.94 -18.46 7.39
CA GLU A 75 -11.24 -19.47 8.20
C GLU A 75 -11.37 -19.11 9.69
N GLU A 76 -11.74 -20.09 10.52
CA GLU A 76 -11.88 -19.91 11.96
C GLU A 76 -10.65 -19.23 12.60
N GLY A 77 -10.90 -18.17 13.36
CA GLY A 77 -9.88 -17.36 14.02
C GLY A 77 -8.98 -16.55 13.09
N ALA A 78 -9.32 -16.37 11.81
CA ALA A 78 -8.55 -15.53 10.88
C ALA A 78 -8.47 -14.05 11.31
N GLY A 79 -9.54 -13.53 11.91
CA GLY A 79 -9.64 -12.14 12.38
C GLY A 79 -9.12 -11.89 13.79
N ALA A 80 -8.77 -12.94 14.54
CA ALA A 80 -8.56 -12.83 15.99
C ALA A 80 -7.44 -11.85 16.39
N LEU A 81 -6.30 -11.88 15.67
CA LEU A 81 -5.18 -10.98 15.91
C LEU A 81 -5.44 -9.55 15.41
N ALA A 82 -6.42 -9.37 14.53
CA ALA A 82 -6.92 -8.08 14.09
C ALA A 82 -8.06 -7.56 14.99
N THR A 83 -8.29 -8.18 16.14
CA THR A 83 -9.36 -7.86 17.11
C THR A 83 -10.79 -8.02 16.59
N PHE A 84 -10.99 -8.84 15.55
CA PHE A 84 -12.31 -9.26 15.09
C PHE A 84 -12.60 -10.68 15.54
N LYS A 85 -13.75 -10.89 16.20
CA LYS A 85 -14.21 -12.22 16.60
C LYS A 85 -14.92 -12.90 15.43
N ASP A 86 -14.89 -14.22 15.39
CA ASP A 86 -15.60 -14.99 14.37
C ASP A 86 -17.11 -14.70 14.35
N ASP A 87 -17.69 -14.42 15.51
CA ASP A 87 -19.09 -13.99 15.66
C ASP A 87 -19.39 -12.64 14.97
N ASP A 88 -18.41 -11.73 14.88
CA ASP A 88 -18.57 -10.47 14.16
C ASP A 88 -18.74 -10.71 12.65
N TYR A 89 -18.04 -11.72 12.11
CA TYR A 89 -18.20 -12.14 10.72
C TYR A 89 -19.50 -12.90 10.47
N ALA A 90 -19.89 -13.79 11.40
CA ALA A 90 -21.17 -14.48 11.32
C ALA A 90 -22.35 -13.50 11.29
N LYS A 91 -22.33 -12.48 12.17
CA LYS A 91 -23.30 -11.37 12.16
C LYS A 91 -23.28 -10.56 10.87
N ALA A 92 -22.13 -10.42 10.22
CA ALA A 92 -21.99 -9.79 8.91
C ALA A 92 -22.45 -10.68 7.74
N GLY A 93 -22.90 -11.92 8.02
CA GLY A 93 -23.42 -12.87 7.03
C GLY A 93 -22.38 -13.81 6.42
N ALA A 94 -21.17 -13.87 6.99
CA ALA A 94 -20.16 -14.84 6.58
C ALA A 94 -20.44 -16.22 7.19
N LYS A 95 -19.99 -17.29 6.51
CA LYS A 95 -19.88 -18.62 7.11
C LYS A 95 -18.47 -18.82 7.66
N VAL A 96 -18.35 -19.04 8.97
CA VAL A 96 -17.09 -19.45 9.58
C VAL A 96 -16.87 -20.94 9.27
N VAL A 97 -15.70 -21.28 8.75
CA VAL A 97 -15.38 -22.64 8.27
C VAL A 97 -13.98 -23.07 8.73
N GLY A 98 -13.75 -24.38 8.74
CA GLY A 98 -12.42 -24.94 8.94
C GLY A 98 -11.49 -24.62 7.77
N ARG A 99 -10.17 -24.75 8.01
CA ARG A 99 -9.12 -24.44 7.04
C ARG A 99 -9.32 -25.10 5.68
N ASP A 100 -9.55 -26.42 5.66
CA ASP A 100 -9.63 -27.17 4.40
C ASP A 100 -10.77 -26.69 3.50
N ASP A 101 -11.86 -26.21 4.09
CA ASP A 101 -12.99 -25.66 3.33
C ASP A 101 -12.71 -24.22 2.91
N ALA A 102 -12.07 -23.41 3.76
CA ALA A 102 -11.69 -22.05 3.43
C ALA A 102 -10.78 -21.97 2.18
N TYR A 103 -9.93 -22.97 1.97
CA TYR A 103 -8.98 -23.03 0.84
C TYR A 103 -9.63 -23.50 -0.48
N LYS A 104 -10.89 -23.97 -0.44
CA LYS A 104 -11.62 -24.49 -1.61
C LYS A 104 -12.49 -23.43 -2.31
N ALA A 105 -12.51 -22.19 -1.83
CA ALA A 105 -13.34 -21.13 -2.40
C ALA A 105 -12.91 -20.72 -3.83
N ASP A 106 -13.86 -20.16 -4.58
CA ASP A 106 -13.60 -19.65 -5.94
C ASP A 106 -12.63 -18.47 -5.93
N VAL A 107 -12.72 -17.62 -4.91
CA VAL A 107 -11.82 -16.49 -4.67
C VAL A 107 -11.24 -16.59 -3.27
N ILE A 108 -9.92 -16.59 -3.18
CA ILE A 108 -9.17 -16.66 -1.92
C ILE A 108 -8.53 -15.29 -1.68
N LEU A 109 -8.83 -14.73 -0.52
CA LEU A 109 -8.28 -13.46 -0.03
C LEU A 109 -7.24 -13.75 1.04
N LYS A 110 -6.01 -13.29 0.79
CA LYS A 110 -4.89 -13.36 1.73
C LYS A 110 -4.19 -12.01 1.74
N TYR A 111 -3.60 -11.62 2.86
CA TYR A 111 -2.76 -10.43 2.90
C TYR A 111 -1.37 -10.76 2.32
N ARG A 112 -0.66 -11.75 2.87
CA ARG A 112 0.70 -12.09 2.44
C ARG A 112 0.72 -13.01 1.21
N CYS A 113 1.91 -13.17 0.64
CA CYS A 113 2.17 -14.18 -0.38
C CYS A 113 1.98 -15.56 0.26
N PRO A 114 1.25 -16.49 -0.39
CA PRO A 114 1.06 -17.82 0.15
C PRO A 114 2.39 -18.57 0.26
N ASP A 115 2.57 -19.33 1.34
CA ASP A 115 3.67 -20.26 1.47
C ASP A 115 3.44 -21.48 0.57
N MET A 116 4.50 -22.25 0.29
CA MET A 116 4.42 -23.27 -0.75
C MET A 116 3.40 -24.37 -0.47
N PHE A 117 3.29 -24.78 0.79
CA PHE A 117 2.31 -25.78 1.20
C PHE A 117 0.84 -25.27 1.12
N GLU A 118 0.63 -23.95 1.19
CA GLU A 118 -0.71 -23.37 1.04
C GLU A 118 -1.17 -23.48 -0.42
N VAL A 119 -0.25 -23.26 -1.37
CA VAL A 119 -0.54 -23.37 -2.81
C VAL A 119 -1.08 -24.77 -3.14
N ASP A 120 -0.52 -25.82 -2.54
CA ASP A 120 -0.95 -27.21 -2.73
C ASP A 120 -2.37 -27.49 -2.20
N SER A 121 -2.87 -26.66 -1.29
CA SER A 121 -4.22 -26.80 -0.73
C SER A 121 -5.29 -26.01 -1.51
N PHE A 122 -4.89 -25.03 -2.35
CA PHE A 122 -5.84 -24.25 -3.14
C PHE A 122 -6.55 -25.08 -4.20
N HIS A 123 -7.87 -24.84 -4.34
CA HIS A 123 -8.67 -25.41 -5.42
C HIS A 123 -8.12 -24.97 -6.80
N PRO A 124 -7.95 -25.89 -7.76
CA PRO A 124 -7.51 -25.54 -9.11
C PRO A 124 -8.43 -24.50 -9.77
N LYS A 125 -7.88 -23.59 -10.56
CA LYS A 125 -8.63 -22.51 -11.25
C LYS A 125 -9.31 -21.48 -10.32
N SER A 126 -9.03 -21.50 -9.01
CA SER A 126 -9.45 -20.42 -8.11
C SER A 126 -8.74 -19.10 -8.45
N THR A 127 -9.26 -18.01 -7.92
CA THR A 127 -8.66 -16.68 -8.00
C THR A 127 -8.01 -16.32 -6.67
N LEU A 128 -6.72 -15.99 -6.68
CA LEU A 128 -6.02 -15.49 -5.50
C LEU A 128 -5.87 -13.97 -5.57
N ILE A 129 -6.24 -13.27 -4.50
CA ILE A 129 -5.96 -11.84 -4.31
C ILE A 129 -5.10 -11.68 -3.06
N SER A 130 -3.84 -11.28 -3.24
CA SER A 130 -2.87 -11.09 -2.16
C SER A 130 -1.66 -10.25 -2.59
N PHE A 131 -0.79 -9.90 -1.65
CA PHE A 131 0.56 -9.46 -2.00
C PHE A 131 1.38 -10.66 -2.48
N VAL A 132 1.95 -10.63 -3.67
CA VAL A 132 2.74 -11.76 -4.22
C VAL A 132 4.20 -11.41 -4.33
N ARG A 133 4.54 -10.16 -4.66
CA ARG A 133 5.91 -9.74 -4.99
C ARG A 133 6.53 -10.67 -6.04
N PRO A 134 5.99 -10.75 -7.27
CA PRO A 134 6.34 -11.77 -8.25
C PRO A 134 7.83 -11.82 -8.58
N ALA A 135 8.48 -10.65 -8.69
CA ALA A 135 9.90 -10.53 -8.99
C ALA A 135 10.81 -11.16 -7.91
N GLN A 136 10.32 -11.32 -6.67
CA GLN A 136 11.07 -11.91 -5.57
C GLN A 136 10.65 -13.34 -5.24
N ASN A 137 9.50 -13.82 -5.75
CA ASN A 137 8.90 -15.09 -5.36
C ASN A 137 8.55 -15.96 -6.59
N MET A 138 9.49 -16.07 -7.53
CA MET A 138 9.27 -16.80 -8.79
C MET A 138 8.84 -18.26 -8.59
N SER A 139 9.38 -18.96 -7.58
CA SER A 139 8.97 -20.34 -7.26
C SER A 139 7.49 -20.44 -6.89
N VAL A 140 6.97 -19.46 -6.13
CA VAL A 140 5.55 -19.39 -5.77
C VAL A 140 4.69 -19.11 -7.01
N VAL A 141 5.12 -18.17 -7.86
CA VAL A 141 4.44 -17.84 -9.12
C VAL A 141 4.35 -19.07 -10.03
N GLU A 142 5.42 -19.84 -10.16
CA GLU A 142 5.44 -21.07 -10.96
C GLU A 142 4.48 -22.13 -10.41
N ALA A 143 4.41 -22.32 -9.10
CA ALA A 143 3.49 -23.27 -8.50
C ALA A 143 2.01 -22.86 -8.68
N LEU A 144 1.70 -21.57 -8.47
CA LEU A 144 0.37 -21.01 -8.72
C LEU A 144 -0.05 -21.20 -10.20
N SER A 145 0.90 -21.00 -11.12
CA SER A 145 0.71 -21.21 -12.56
C SER A 145 0.44 -22.68 -12.90
N LYS A 146 1.21 -23.62 -12.33
CA LYS A 146 0.99 -25.08 -12.52
C LYS A 146 -0.42 -25.51 -12.09
N LYS A 147 -0.97 -24.88 -11.05
CA LYS A 147 -2.34 -25.10 -10.60
C LYS A 147 -3.43 -24.33 -11.37
N LYS A 148 -3.02 -23.53 -12.36
CA LYS A 148 -3.90 -22.74 -13.23
C LYS A 148 -4.73 -21.72 -12.44
N LEU A 149 -4.20 -21.17 -11.35
CA LEU A 149 -4.87 -20.09 -10.63
C LEU A 149 -4.84 -18.79 -11.44
N THR A 150 -5.88 -17.97 -11.26
CA THR A 150 -5.85 -16.55 -11.65
C THR A 150 -5.34 -15.75 -10.45
N VAL A 151 -4.32 -14.91 -10.61
CA VAL A 151 -3.70 -14.22 -9.47
C VAL A 151 -3.70 -12.71 -9.69
N PHE A 152 -4.29 -11.97 -8.75
CA PHE A 152 -4.19 -10.51 -8.66
C PHE A 152 -3.21 -10.14 -7.56
N ALA A 153 -1.98 -9.78 -7.96
CA ALA A 153 -0.95 -9.30 -7.05
C ALA A 153 -1.20 -7.85 -6.67
N MET A 154 -1.54 -7.59 -5.40
CA MET A 154 -1.89 -6.26 -4.90
C MET A 154 -0.72 -5.26 -4.97
N ASP A 155 0.52 -5.75 -4.96
CA ASP A 155 1.74 -4.95 -5.19
C ASP A 155 1.98 -4.56 -6.66
N CYS A 156 1.27 -5.15 -7.61
CA CYS A 156 1.41 -4.87 -9.04
C CYS A 156 0.31 -3.93 -9.58
N ILE A 157 -0.51 -3.35 -8.71
CA ILE A 157 -1.55 -2.40 -9.13
C ILE A 157 -0.90 -1.16 -9.74
N PRO A 158 -1.27 -0.78 -10.98
CA PRO A 158 -0.67 0.35 -11.65
C PRO A 158 -1.02 1.66 -10.93
N ARG A 159 -0.03 2.53 -10.76
CA ARG A 159 -0.21 3.86 -10.14
C ARG A 159 -0.82 4.85 -11.14
N ILE A 160 -2.11 4.69 -11.40
CA ILE A 160 -2.92 5.57 -12.26
C ILE A 160 -4.20 5.99 -11.52
N SER A 161 -4.77 7.13 -11.87
CA SER A 161 -5.89 7.75 -11.11
C SER A 161 -7.07 6.80 -10.88
N ARG A 162 -7.48 6.02 -11.89
CA ARG A 162 -8.60 5.06 -11.78
C ARG A 162 -8.34 3.87 -10.85
N ALA A 163 -7.06 3.60 -10.53
CA ALA A 163 -6.64 2.45 -9.72
C ALA A 163 -6.28 2.83 -8.28
N GLN A 164 -6.30 4.12 -7.93
CA GLN A 164 -5.90 4.61 -6.60
C GLN A 164 -6.71 3.97 -5.46
N VAL A 165 -8.00 3.71 -5.68
CA VAL A 165 -8.88 3.06 -4.69
C VAL A 165 -8.49 1.61 -4.37
N PHE A 166 -7.65 0.99 -5.21
CA PHE A 166 -7.17 -0.38 -5.03
C PHE A 166 -5.71 -0.41 -4.54
N ASP A 167 -5.01 0.72 -4.43
CA ASP A 167 -3.60 0.78 -4.08
C ASP A 167 -3.35 0.43 -2.59
N ALA A 168 -3.21 -0.86 -2.34
CA ALA A 168 -2.92 -1.39 -1.01
C ALA A 168 -1.54 -0.96 -0.48
N LEU A 169 -0.56 -0.68 -1.35
CA LEU A 169 0.76 -0.20 -0.91
C LEU A 169 0.65 1.19 -0.30
N SER A 170 -0.13 2.08 -0.92
CA SER A 170 -0.39 3.41 -0.39
C SER A 170 -1.15 3.35 0.95
N SER A 171 -2.16 2.48 1.08
CA SER A 171 -2.85 2.27 2.36
C SER A 171 -1.89 1.81 3.46
N MET A 172 -1.03 0.83 3.18
CA MET A 172 -0.07 0.32 4.16
C MET A 172 1.02 1.33 4.50
N ALA A 173 1.49 2.11 3.51
CA ALA A 173 2.45 3.17 3.72
C ALA A 173 1.90 4.27 4.64
N ASN A 174 0.63 4.64 4.46
CA ASN A 174 -0.03 5.61 5.33
C ASN A 174 -0.10 5.12 6.78
N ILE A 175 -0.53 3.87 7.01
CA ILE A 175 -0.54 3.26 8.34
C ILE A 175 0.87 3.21 8.95
N ALA A 176 1.88 2.86 8.15
CA ALA A 176 3.27 2.79 8.61
C ALA A 176 3.81 4.17 9.03
N GLY A 177 3.48 5.23 8.30
CA GLY A 177 3.85 6.61 8.64
C GLY A 177 3.25 7.06 9.98
N TYR A 178 1.95 6.83 10.16
CA TYR A 178 1.27 7.05 11.45
C TYR A 178 1.91 6.24 12.58
N ARG A 179 2.07 4.92 12.37
CA ARG A 179 2.60 4.03 13.41
C ARG A 179 4.03 4.39 13.78
N ALA A 180 4.87 4.81 12.84
CA ALA A 180 6.24 5.24 13.12
C ALA A 180 6.28 6.41 14.12
N VAL A 181 5.35 7.36 14.02
CA VAL A 181 5.25 8.48 14.97
C VAL A 181 4.79 8.00 16.34
N VAL A 182 3.82 7.07 16.40
CA VAL A 182 3.35 6.47 17.67
C VAL A 182 4.48 5.71 18.36
N GLU A 183 5.24 4.90 17.63
CA GLU A 183 6.40 4.19 18.16
C GLU A 183 7.47 5.17 18.65
N ALA A 184 7.74 6.23 17.89
CA ALA A 184 8.70 7.25 18.30
C ALA A 184 8.25 7.93 19.60
N ALA A 185 6.97 8.32 19.72
CA ALA A 185 6.42 8.90 20.93
C ALA A 185 6.49 7.96 22.14
N ASN A 186 6.21 6.67 21.94
CA ASN A 186 6.27 5.67 23.02
C ASN A 186 7.70 5.44 23.54
N ASN A 187 8.71 5.58 22.68
CA ASN A 187 10.12 5.36 23.03
C ASN A 187 10.87 6.65 23.40
N PHE A 188 10.27 7.83 23.19
CA PHE A 188 10.91 9.11 23.42
C PHE A 188 10.61 9.65 24.82
N GLY A 189 11.64 9.93 25.61
CA GLY A 189 11.53 10.32 27.02
C GLY A 189 11.10 11.76 27.30
N ARG A 190 10.63 12.52 26.30
CA ARG A 190 10.17 13.91 26.43
C ARG A 190 8.85 14.12 25.70
N PHE A 191 8.17 15.23 25.99
CA PHE A 191 6.97 15.62 25.28
C PHE A 191 7.25 15.98 23.82
N PHE A 192 6.33 15.60 22.94
CA PHE A 192 6.27 16.12 21.56
C PHE A 192 5.89 17.61 21.52
N PRO A 193 4.77 18.03 22.13
CA PRO A 193 4.40 19.43 22.12
C PRO A 193 5.24 20.23 23.12
N GLY A 194 5.58 21.45 22.73
CA GLY A 194 6.14 22.42 23.67
C GLY A 194 5.06 22.90 24.65
N GLN A 195 5.41 23.00 25.93
CA GLN A 195 4.47 23.39 26.97
C GLN A 195 5.13 24.35 27.95
N ILE A 196 4.35 25.31 28.45
CA ILE A 196 4.72 26.15 29.59
C ILE A 196 3.97 25.61 30.80
N THR A 197 4.72 25.23 31.82
CA THR A 197 4.18 24.68 33.07
C THR A 197 4.64 25.54 34.25
N ALA A 198 4.09 25.31 35.43
CA ALA A 198 4.56 25.96 36.66
C ALA A 198 6.05 25.67 36.95
N ALA A 199 6.57 24.53 36.49
CA ALA A 199 7.97 24.13 36.64
C ALA A 199 8.90 24.68 35.55
N GLY A 200 8.38 25.45 34.59
CA GLY A 200 9.16 26.04 33.50
C GLY A 200 8.66 25.66 32.11
N LYS A 201 9.45 26.05 31.10
CA LYS A 201 9.14 25.88 29.68
C LYS A 201 9.87 24.65 29.12
N VAL A 202 9.11 23.71 28.56
CA VAL A 202 9.62 22.56 27.82
C VAL A 202 9.53 22.86 26.32
N PRO A 203 10.64 22.81 25.56
CA PRO A 203 10.59 23.01 24.11
C PRO A 203 9.92 21.81 23.42
N PRO A 204 9.29 22.02 22.25
CA PRO A 204 8.75 20.93 21.45
C PRO A 204 9.85 20.03 20.91
N ALA A 205 9.51 18.76 20.67
CA ALA A 205 10.38 17.84 19.96
C ALA A 205 10.62 18.30 18.51
N LYS A 206 11.81 18.02 17.99
CA LYS A 206 12.19 18.23 16.60
C LYS A 206 12.26 16.90 15.88
N VAL A 207 11.45 16.73 14.83
CA VAL A 207 11.34 15.50 14.05
C VAL A 207 11.85 15.75 12.63
N LEU A 208 12.83 14.96 12.18
CA LEU A 208 13.26 14.92 10.78
C LEU A 208 12.61 13.74 10.06
N VAL A 209 11.93 14.00 8.96
CA VAL A 209 11.39 12.97 8.06
C VAL A 209 12.16 12.97 6.74
N VAL A 210 12.79 11.84 6.43
CA VAL A 210 13.56 11.66 5.19
C VAL A 210 12.79 10.78 4.22
N GLY A 211 12.44 11.33 3.06
CA GLY A 211 11.49 10.77 2.10
C GLY A 211 10.09 11.31 2.33
N GLY A 212 9.47 11.88 1.30
CA GLY A 212 8.09 12.36 1.27
C GLY A 212 7.25 11.55 0.28
N GLY A 213 7.32 10.22 0.40
CA GLY A 213 6.28 9.32 -0.10
C GLY A 213 5.06 9.34 0.82
N VAL A 214 4.08 8.46 0.57
CA VAL A 214 2.85 8.36 1.38
C VAL A 214 3.15 8.14 2.87
N ALA A 215 4.13 7.30 3.21
CA ALA A 215 4.55 7.07 4.59
C ALA A 215 5.19 8.32 5.23
N GLY A 216 6.09 8.99 4.50
CA GLY A 216 6.75 10.19 4.98
C GLY A 216 5.78 11.35 5.22
N LEU A 217 4.88 11.60 4.27
CA LEU A 217 3.86 12.64 4.40
C LEU A 217 2.89 12.34 5.56
N SER A 218 2.51 11.08 5.75
CA SER A 218 1.73 10.65 6.92
C SER A 218 2.50 10.91 8.22
N ALA A 219 3.78 10.53 8.29
CA ALA A 219 4.61 10.80 9.46
C ALA A 219 4.74 12.29 9.76
N ILE A 220 4.91 13.14 8.74
CA ILE A 220 4.95 14.60 8.89
C ILE A 220 3.65 15.13 9.48
N ALA A 221 2.51 14.75 8.90
CA ALA A 221 1.20 15.19 9.36
C ALA A 221 0.96 14.79 10.83
N HIS A 222 1.25 13.54 11.19
CA HIS A 222 1.01 13.05 12.55
C HIS A 222 1.99 13.62 13.58
N ALA A 223 3.28 13.76 13.25
CA ALA A 223 4.23 14.41 14.14
C ALA A 223 3.86 15.89 14.36
N LYS A 224 3.40 16.58 13.31
CA LYS A 224 2.93 17.96 13.41
C LYS A 224 1.69 18.08 14.30
N ASN A 225 0.72 17.17 14.15
CA ASN A 225 -0.50 17.13 14.97
C ASN A 225 -0.20 16.87 16.46
N LEU A 226 0.89 16.16 16.77
CA LEU A 226 1.38 16.00 18.15
C LEU A 226 2.12 17.24 18.69
N GLY A 227 2.27 18.31 17.91
CA GLY A 227 2.90 19.56 18.33
C GLY A 227 4.41 19.62 18.16
N ALA A 228 5.01 18.68 17.42
CA ALA A 228 6.43 18.71 17.11
C ALA A 228 6.77 19.77 16.04
N ILE A 229 8.01 20.23 16.04
CA ILE A 229 8.61 20.94 14.91
C ILE A 229 9.08 19.88 13.92
N VAL A 230 8.52 19.89 12.71
CA VAL A 230 8.81 18.87 11.70
C VAL A 230 9.63 19.46 10.57
N ARG A 231 10.74 18.82 10.25
CA ARG A 231 11.58 19.09 9.08
C ARG A 231 11.47 17.89 8.13
N GLY A 232 11.34 18.14 6.83
CA GLY A 232 11.16 17.12 5.81
C GLY A 232 12.18 17.29 4.70
N PHE A 233 12.66 16.18 4.15
CA PHE A 233 13.54 16.17 2.98
C PHE A 233 13.07 15.12 1.97
N ASP A 234 13.07 15.47 0.68
CA ASP A 234 12.89 14.54 -0.43
C ASP A 234 13.69 15.05 -1.64
N THR A 235 14.18 14.15 -2.48
CA THR A 235 14.95 14.52 -3.68
C THR A 235 14.08 15.04 -4.82
N ARG A 236 12.75 14.84 -4.74
CA ARG A 236 11.78 15.29 -5.74
C ARG A 236 11.24 16.67 -5.39
N PRO A 237 11.40 17.68 -6.26
CA PRO A 237 10.91 19.04 -6.01
C PRO A 237 9.40 19.11 -5.77
N ALA A 238 8.60 18.27 -6.44
CA ALA A 238 7.14 18.24 -6.30
C ALA A 238 6.63 17.99 -4.86
N VAL A 239 7.47 17.39 -4.01
CA VAL A 239 7.13 17.05 -2.63
C VAL A 239 7.28 18.24 -1.68
N LYS A 240 8.03 19.28 -2.07
CA LYS A 240 8.27 20.49 -1.28
C LYS A 240 6.97 21.15 -0.82
N GLU A 241 6.05 21.39 -1.76
CA GLU A 241 4.77 22.03 -1.45
C GLU A 241 3.83 21.11 -0.66
N GLN A 242 3.95 19.79 -0.80
CA GLN A 242 3.23 18.82 0.02
C GLN A 242 3.69 18.88 1.48
N ILE A 243 5.01 18.93 1.72
CA ILE A 243 5.58 19.02 3.07
C ILE A 243 5.17 20.34 3.75
N LYS A 244 5.26 21.46 3.02
CA LYS A 244 4.85 22.77 3.52
C LYS A 244 3.37 22.85 3.85
N SER A 245 2.50 22.30 3.01
CA SER A 245 1.04 22.32 3.26
C SER A 245 0.64 21.52 4.51
N LEU A 246 1.44 20.53 4.90
CA LEU A 246 1.31 19.79 6.16
C LEU A 246 1.98 20.50 7.36
N GLY A 247 2.52 21.70 7.17
CA GLY A 247 3.13 22.50 8.24
C GLY A 247 4.56 22.08 8.63
N GLY A 248 5.23 21.31 7.76
CA GLY A 248 6.64 20.96 7.88
C GLY A 248 7.56 21.95 7.14
N GLU A 249 8.79 22.08 7.61
CA GLU A 249 9.87 22.81 6.94
C GLU A 249 10.53 21.90 5.89
N PHE A 250 10.60 22.33 4.63
CA PHE A 250 11.31 21.57 3.59
C PHE A 250 12.80 21.92 3.60
N LEU A 251 13.66 20.92 3.78
CA LEU A 251 15.11 21.08 3.73
C LEU A 251 15.61 20.99 2.29
N GLU A 252 16.55 21.87 1.93
CA GLU A 252 17.10 21.96 0.57
C GLU A 252 18.61 21.66 0.58
N VAL A 253 19.07 20.98 -0.46
CA VAL A 253 20.49 20.80 -0.75
C VAL A 253 20.90 21.88 -1.75
N LYS A 254 22.09 22.46 -1.58
CA LYS A 254 22.60 23.57 -2.41
C LYS A 254 22.94 23.18 -3.86
N ILE A 255 22.75 21.93 -4.25
CA ILE A 255 23.03 21.39 -5.58
C ILE A 255 21.69 21.19 -6.28
N GLU A 256 21.48 21.92 -7.39
CA GLU A 256 20.27 21.78 -8.21
C GLU A 256 20.36 20.51 -9.07
N GLU A 257 19.83 19.41 -8.54
CA GLU A 257 19.64 18.16 -9.28
C GLU A 257 18.24 17.61 -8.95
N SER A 258 17.45 17.28 -9.98
CA SER A 258 16.13 16.67 -9.78
C SER A 258 16.25 15.16 -9.61
N GLY A 259 15.72 14.65 -8.50
CA GLY A 259 15.60 13.22 -8.22
C GLY A 259 14.35 12.56 -8.79
N GLU A 260 13.60 13.22 -9.67
CA GLU A 260 12.40 12.65 -10.29
C GLU A 260 12.73 11.47 -11.21
N GLY A 261 12.01 10.37 -11.00
CA GLY A 261 12.02 9.17 -11.83
C GLY A 261 10.63 8.88 -12.42
N VAL A 262 10.46 7.67 -12.95
CA VAL A 262 9.23 7.27 -13.64
C VAL A 262 8.10 7.01 -12.64
N GLY A 263 6.88 7.47 -12.93
CA GLY A 263 5.69 7.17 -12.14
C GLY A 263 5.68 7.81 -10.73
N GLY A 264 6.39 8.93 -10.57
CA GLY A 264 6.49 9.66 -9.30
C GLY A 264 7.49 9.05 -8.30
N TYR A 265 8.25 8.02 -8.67
CA TYR A 265 9.33 7.48 -7.84
C TYR A 265 10.60 8.33 -7.94
N ALA A 266 11.48 8.20 -6.95
CA ALA A 266 12.82 8.78 -7.00
C ALA A 266 13.76 7.93 -7.86
N LYS A 267 14.72 8.57 -8.52
CA LYS A 267 15.88 7.91 -9.15
C LYS A 267 17.12 8.02 -8.26
N GLU A 268 18.18 7.33 -8.66
CA GLU A 268 19.50 7.44 -8.01
C GLU A 268 20.16 8.77 -8.37
N MET A 269 20.75 9.43 -7.38
CA MET A 269 21.34 10.77 -7.48
C MET A 269 22.85 10.69 -7.75
N SER A 270 23.44 11.80 -8.22
CA SER A 270 24.89 11.90 -8.38
C SER A 270 25.66 11.73 -7.07
N PRO A 271 26.92 11.24 -7.11
CA PRO A 271 27.78 11.16 -5.92
C PRO A 271 27.94 12.51 -5.20
N GLU A 272 27.99 13.61 -5.95
CA GLU A 272 28.12 14.97 -5.44
C GLU A 272 26.87 15.38 -4.65
N PHE A 273 25.67 15.09 -5.19
CA PHE A 273 24.41 15.32 -4.50
C PHE A 273 24.32 14.49 -3.21
N ILE A 274 24.64 13.19 -3.28
CA ILE A 274 24.65 12.31 -2.10
C ILE A 274 25.59 12.86 -1.03
N LYS A 275 26.77 13.36 -1.42
CA LYS A 275 27.72 13.95 -0.46
C LYS A 275 27.12 15.18 0.24
N ALA A 276 26.47 16.07 -0.50
CA ALA A 276 25.84 17.26 0.05
C ALA A 276 24.60 16.93 0.91
N GLU A 277 23.80 15.94 0.49
CA GLU A 277 22.68 15.37 1.26
C GLU A 277 23.15 14.81 2.60
N MET A 278 24.24 14.03 2.60
CA MET A 278 24.82 13.47 3.82
C MET A 278 25.36 14.56 4.77
N GLU A 279 25.93 15.64 4.23
CA GLU A 279 26.36 16.78 5.04
C GLU A 279 25.17 17.51 5.69
N LEU A 280 24.09 17.70 4.93
CA LEU A 280 22.84 18.27 5.44
C LEU A 280 22.29 17.41 6.59
N PHE A 281 22.16 16.10 6.40
CA PHE A 281 21.68 15.19 7.45
C PHE A 281 22.59 15.20 8.67
N ARG A 282 23.92 15.23 8.49
CA ARG A 282 24.86 15.32 9.61
C ARG A 282 24.62 16.56 10.47
N LYS A 283 24.35 17.73 9.86
CA LYS A 283 24.02 18.97 10.58
C LYS A 283 22.69 18.84 11.30
N GLN A 284 21.67 18.31 10.63
CA GLN A 284 20.34 18.13 11.23
C GLN A 284 20.34 17.14 12.40
N CYS A 285 21.09 16.04 12.31
CA CYS A 285 21.22 15.04 13.38
C CYS A 285 21.75 15.61 14.71
N GLN A 286 22.38 16.79 14.71
CA GLN A 286 22.85 17.43 15.94
C GLN A 286 21.73 18.19 16.67
N GLU A 287 20.64 18.51 15.97
CA GLU A 287 19.57 19.35 16.50
C GLU A 287 18.24 18.61 16.67
N VAL A 288 18.00 17.56 15.90
CA VAL A 288 16.72 16.84 15.91
C VAL A 288 16.72 15.72 16.94
N ASP A 289 15.55 15.48 17.52
CA ASP A 289 15.37 14.49 18.56
C ASP A 289 14.99 13.11 17.98
N ILE A 290 14.27 13.12 16.86
CA ILE A 290 13.68 11.93 16.23
C ILE A 290 13.91 12.00 14.72
N ILE A 291 14.28 10.86 14.13
CA ILE A 291 14.44 10.71 12.69
C ILE A 291 13.54 9.57 12.21
N ILE A 292 12.70 9.86 11.21
CA ILE A 292 11.88 8.86 10.52
C ILE A 292 12.36 8.80 9.06
N SER A 293 13.04 7.71 8.70
CA SER A 293 13.51 7.48 7.33
C SER A 293 12.54 6.56 6.57
N THR A 294 12.05 7.06 5.44
CA THR A 294 11.15 6.36 4.52
C THR A 294 11.72 6.30 3.09
N ALA A 295 13.00 6.64 2.93
CA ALA A 295 13.69 6.61 1.65
C ALA A 295 13.78 5.16 1.15
N ALA A 296 13.06 4.85 0.07
CA ALA A 296 13.05 3.55 -0.56
C ALA A 296 12.97 3.70 -2.08
N ILE A 297 13.79 2.94 -2.79
CA ILE A 297 13.76 2.83 -4.25
C ILE A 297 13.25 1.42 -4.59
N PRO A 298 12.13 1.28 -5.33
CA PRO A 298 11.60 -0.03 -5.69
C PRO A 298 12.65 -0.92 -6.36
N GLY A 299 12.76 -2.17 -5.90
CA GLY A 299 13.67 -3.17 -6.46
C GLY A 299 15.16 -2.98 -6.10
N LYS A 300 15.52 -1.91 -5.38
CA LYS A 300 16.88 -1.68 -4.88
C LYS A 300 16.92 -1.74 -3.37
N ARG A 301 18.13 -1.92 -2.83
CA ARG A 301 18.39 -1.74 -1.41
C ARG A 301 18.11 -0.29 -1.02
N ALA A 302 17.52 -0.08 0.16
CA ALA A 302 17.34 1.26 0.71
C ALA A 302 18.70 1.98 0.85
N PRO A 303 18.78 3.27 0.50
CA PRO A 303 20.03 4.03 0.58
C PRO A 303 20.50 4.16 2.04
N LEU A 304 21.80 4.06 2.25
CA LEU A 304 22.41 4.20 3.57
C LEU A 304 22.64 5.68 3.90
N LEU A 305 21.61 6.33 4.46
CA LEU A 305 21.61 7.77 4.75
C LEU A 305 22.16 8.12 6.15
N PHE A 306 22.13 7.16 7.07
CA PHE A 306 22.61 7.34 8.44
C PHE A 306 23.66 6.28 8.74
N THR A 307 24.85 6.73 9.15
CA THR A 307 25.98 5.86 9.48
C THR A 307 26.27 5.98 10.97
N LYS A 308 26.81 4.90 11.57
CA LYS A 308 27.36 5.00 12.92
C LYS A 308 28.46 6.05 12.87
N ALA A 309 28.43 7.03 13.78
CA ALA A 309 29.59 7.87 13.99
C ALA A 309 30.80 6.96 14.27
N LYS A 310 31.93 7.18 13.58
CA LYS A 310 33.20 6.65 14.08
C LYS A 310 33.33 7.18 15.50
N LYS A 311 33.37 6.26 16.47
CA LYS A 311 33.31 6.41 17.94
C LYS A 311 33.52 7.83 18.47
N HIS A 312 32.64 8.20 19.41
CA HIS A 312 32.87 9.17 20.48
C HIS A 312 34.36 9.34 20.82
N ILE A 313 34.89 10.54 20.57
CA ILE A 313 35.99 11.10 21.35
C ILE A 313 35.29 11.90 22.44
N PHE A 314 35.08 11.25 23.58
CA PHE A 314 35.11 11.87 24.90
C PHE A 314 36.11 11.05 25.72
#